data_AF-A0A355GNP9-F1
#
_entry.id   AF-A0A355GNP9-F1
#
_cell.length_a   1.000
_cell.length_b   1.000
_cell.length_c   1.000
_cell.angle_alpha   90.00
_cell.angle_beta   90.00
_cell.angle_gamma   90.00
#
_symmetry.space_group_name_H-M   'P 1'
#
loop_
_entity.id
_entity.type
_entity.pdbx_description
1 polymer ?
#
loop_
_entity_poly.entity_id
_entity_poly.type
_entity_poly.pdbx_seq_one_letter_code
_entity_poly.pdbx_strand_id
1 'polypeptide(L)'
;SRDRHYFSDEILSLIAAQQSTSLPEAEHRQRALQNCIQKLDVESRKLIQDCYQGSHSIKEVAEQTGRSCEALYKKLSRLRLKLMDCMQQTLHSAEMGS
;
A
#
# COMPACT_ATOMS: atom_id res chain seq x y z
N SER A 1 -12.84 -20.50 -29.80
CA SER A 1 -13.72 -21.22 -28.86
C SER A 1 -13.49 -20.65 -27.48
N ARG A 2 -14.50 -20.05 -26.82
CA ARG A 2 -14.38 -19.43 -25.49
C ARG A 2 -15.20 -20.29 -24.51
N ASP A 3 -14.53 -21.11 -23.73
CA ASP A 3 -15.17 -21.87 -22.65
C ASP A 3 -15.51 -20.92 -21.51
N ARG A 4 -16.80 -20.80 -21.20
CA ARG A 4 -17.32 -20.03 -20.07
C ARG A 4 -17.65 -21.03 -18.97
N HIS A 5 -16.67 -21.34 -18.12
CA HIS A 5 -16.87 -22.23 -16.97
C HIS A 5 -17.90 -21.61 -16.01
N TYR A 6 -19.07 -22.23 -15.91
CA TYR A 6 -20.04 -21.94 -14.85
C TYR A 6 -19.61 -22.67 -13.60
N PHE A 7 -19.16 -21.92 -12.59
CA PHE A 7 -18.93 -22.48 -11.25
C PHE A 7 -20.29 -22.81 -10.61
N SER A 8 -20.38 -23.96 -9.92
CA SER A 8 -21.60 -24.34 -9.20
C SER A 8 -21.88 -23.36 -8.05
N ASP A 9 -23.14 -23.24 -7.66
CA ASP A 9 -23.58 -22.30 -6.61
C ASP A 9 -22.90 -22.58 -5.24
N GLU A 10 -22.59 -23.86 -4.98
CA GLU A 10 -21.81 -24.29 -3.82
C GLU A 10 -20.35 -23.79 -3.88
N ILE A 11 -19.71 -23.85 -5.05
CA ILE A 11 -18.36 -23.33 -5.26
C ILE A 11 -18.36 -21.80 -5.19
N LEU A 12 -19.36 -21.13 -5.77
CA LEU A 12 -19.54 -19.69 -5.65
C LEU A 12 -19.75 -19.26 -4.20
N SER A 13 -20.55 -20.01 -3.44
CA SER A 13 -20.78 -19.79 -2.02
C SER A 13 -19.52 -20.01 -1.19
N LEU A 14 -18.69 -21.01 -1.52
CA LEU A 14 -17.41 -21.27 -0.85
C LEU A 14 -16.38 -20.15 -1.11
N ILE A 15 -16.34 -19.64 -2.35
CA ILE A 15 -15.50 -18.49 -2.73
C ILE A 15 -16.00 -17.20 -2.03
N ALA A 16 -17.31 -16.98 -1.97
CA ALA A 16 -17.90 -15.85 -1.28
C ALA A 16 -17.67 -15.92 0.24
N ALA A 17 -17.78 -17.10 0.84
CA ALA A 17 -17.52 -17.31 2.27
C ALA A 17 -16.06 -17.01 2.66
N GLN A 18 -15.08 -17.29 1.77
CA GLN A 18 -13.67 -16.95 1.98
C GLN A 18 -13.36 -15.44 1.99
N GLN A 19 -14.22 -14.60 1.41
CA GLN A 19 -14.02 -13.14 1.47
C GLN A 19 -14.22 -12.58 2.88
N SER A 20 -15.11 -13.19 3.68
CA SER A 20 -15.47 -12.71 5.01
C SER A 20 -14.29 -12.70 5.99
N THR A 21 -13.36 -13.65 5.85
CA THR A 21 -12.18 -13.78 6.73
C THR A 21 -11.00 -12.93 6.28
N SER A 22 -10.93 -12.56 5.00
CA SER A 22 -9.82 -11.74 4.45
C SER A 22 -10.08 -10.23 4.52
N LEU A 23 -11.35 -9.80 4.59
CA LEU A 23 -11.73 -8.39 4.78
C LEU A 23 -11.14 -7.76 6.07
N PRO A 24 -11.22 -8.39 7.25
CA PRO A 24 -10.63 -7.84 8.47
C PRO A 24 -9.12 -7.63 8.37
N GLU A 25 -8.42 -8.56 7.70
CA GLU A 25 -6.96 -8.52 7.54
C GLU A 25 -6.54 -7.44 6.53
N ALA A 26 -7.27 -7.31 5.41
CA ALA A 26 -7.05 -6.26 4.42
C ALA A 26 -7.28 -4.87 5.03
N GLU A 27 -8.36 -4.69 5.78
CA GLU A 27 -8.62 -3.44 6.50
C GLU A 27 -7.55 -3.15 7.56
N HIS A 28 -7.09 -4.17 8.28
CA HIS A 28 -6.05 -4.01 9.28
C HIS A 28 -4.73 -3.56 8.65
N ARG A 29 -4.33 -4.17 7.52
CA ARG A 29 -3.18 -3.74 6.72
C ARG A 29 -3.33 -2.31 6.20
N GLN A 30 -4.52 -1.94 5.73
CA GLN A 30 -4.80 -0.58 5.26
C GLN A 30 -4.64 0.45 6.40
N ARG A 31 -5.22 0.17 7.58
CA ARG A 31 -5.08 1.02 8.77
C ARG A 31 -3.63 1.13 9.22
N ALA A 32 -2.88 0.03 9.25
CA ALA A 32 -1.47 0.02 9.60
C ALA A 32 -0.65 0.90 8.63
N LEU A 33 -0.85 0.77 7.33
CA LEU A 33 -0.19 1.60 6.33
C LEU A 33 -0.54 3.09 6.51
N GLN A 34 -1.82 3.42 6.73
CA GLN A 34 -2.24 4.80 6.96
C GLN A 34 -1.57 5.40 8.19
N ASN A 35 -1.49 4.66 9.30
CA ASN A 35 -0.78 5.06 10.51
C ASN A 35 0.72 5.27 10.24
N CYS A 36 1.35 4.38 9.47
CA CYS A 36 2.76 4.52 9.11
C CYS A 36 3.05 5.73 8.21
N ILE A 37 2.15 6.04 7.26
CA ILE A 37 2.25 7.26 6.44
C ILE A 37 2.08 8.51 7.31
N GLN A 38 1.23 8.48 8.34
CA GLN A 38 1.06 9.60 9.27
C GLN A 38 2.29 9.87 10.14
N LYS A 39 3.14 8.86 10.39
CA LYS A 39 4.42 9.03 11.10
C LYS A 39 5.51 9.70 10.25
N LEU A 40 5.33 9.78 8.92
CA LEU A 40 6.25 10.49 8.05
C LEU A 40 6.10 12.01 8.20
N ASP A 41 7.21 12.73 7.98
CA ASP A 41 7.20 14.18 7.86
C ASP A 41 6.39 14.63 6.63
N VAL A 42 6.00 15.91 6.64
CA VAL A 42 5.13 16.50 5.60
C VAL A 42 5.74 16.35 4.22
N GLU A 43 7.04 16.60 4.09
CA GLU A 43 7.81 16.48 2.85
C GLU A 43 7.77 15.06 2.26
N SER A 44 7.95 14.03 3.09
CA SER A 44 7.95 12.65 2.62
C SER A 44 6.56 12.15 2.31
N ARG A 45 5.55 12.57 3.08
CA ARG A 45 4.15 12.26 2.79
C ARG A 45 3.73 12.82 1.44
N LYS A 46 4.07 14.09 1.17
CA LYS A 46 3.81 14.75 -0.10
C LYS A 46 4.49 14.02 -1.27
N LEU A 47 5.77 13.66 -1.13
CA LEU A 47 6.49 12.90 -2.17
C LEU A 47 5.81 11.55 -2.50
N ILE A 48 5.32 10.82 -1.50
CA ILE A 48 4.60 9.57 -1.73
C ILE A 48 3.27 9.84 -2.44
N GLN A 49 2.52 10.86 -2.01
CA GLN A 49 1.26 11.22 -2.66
C GLN A 49 1.48 11.58 -4.13
N ASP A 50 2.46 12.43 -4.43
CA ASP A 50 2.76 12.86 -5.80
C ASP A 50 3.16 11.67 -6.71
N CYS A 51 3.91 10.70 -6.19
CA CYS A 51 4.34 9.53 -6.95
C CYS A 51 3.27 8.44 -7.13
N TYR A 52 2.35 8.28 -6.17
CA TYR A 52 1.38 7.16 -6.18
C TYR A 52 -0.05 7.57 -6.54
N GLN A 53 -0.40 8.86 -6.49
CA GLN A 53 -1.70 9.36 -7.00
C GLN A 53 -1.74 9.46 -8.52
N GLY A 54 -0.66 9.08 -9.22
CA GLY A 54 -0.63 8.85 -10.66
C GLY A 54 -0.65 10.10 -11.53
N SER A 55 -0.62 11.29 -10.93
CA SER A 55 -0.72 12.57 -11.67
C SER A 55 0.62 13.04 -12.22
N HIS A 56 1.75 12.61 -11.63
CA HIS A 56 3.08 13.08 -12.00
C HIS A 56 4.08 11.93 -12.01
N SER A 57 4.85 11.85 -13.09
CA SER A 57 6.08 11.08 -13.16
C SER A 57 7.11 11.65 -12.17
N ILE A 58 8.04 10.80 -11.71
CA ILE A 58 9.12 11.24 -10.82
C ILE A 58 10.02 12.33 -11.45
N LYS A 59 10.04 12.42 -12.78
CA LYS A 59 10.73 13.48 -13.52
C LYS A 59 10.02 14.83 -13.34
N GLU A 60 8.69 14.86 -13.48
CA GLU A 60 7.90 16.06 -13.24
C GLU A 60 7.99 16.51 -11.78
N VAL A 61 7.99 15.57 -10.82
CA VAL A 61 8.21 15.88 -9.40
C VAL A 61 9.61 16.45 -9.16
N ALA A 62 10.64 15.93 -9.83
CA ALA A 62 12.00 16.46 -9.76
C ALA A 62 12.08 17.91 -10.24
N GLU A 63 11.48 18.21 -11.39
CA GLU A 63 11.40 19.56 -11.95
C GLU A 63 10.64 20.53 -11.02
N GLN A 64 9.46 20.13 -10.54
CA GLN A 64 8.64 20.94 -9.64
C GLN A 64 9.32 21.24 -8.30
N THR A 65 10.16 20.32 -7.80
CA THR A 65 10.83 20.45 -6.50
C THR A 65 12.27 20.96 -6.59
N GLY A 66 12.80 21.18 -7.79
CA GLY A 66 14.19 21.57 -8.01
C GLY A 66 15.22 20.53 -7.54
N ARG A 67 14.82 19.25 -7.46
CA ARG A 67 15.66 18.13 -6.99
C ARG A 67 16.04 17.24 -8.16
N SER A 68 17.17 16.54 -8.08
CA SER A 68 17.52 15.56 -9.11
C SER A 68 16.61 14.32 -9.02
N CYS A 69 16.31 13.72 -10.17
CA CYS A 69 15.56 12.46 -10.24
C CYS A 69 16.22 11.37 -9.37
N GLU A 70 17.55 11.27 -9.40
CA GLU A 70 18.30 10.30 -8.60
C GLU A 70 18.12 10.51 -7.09
N ALA A 71 18.14 11.78 -6.63
CA ALA A 71 17.89 12.10 -5.24
C ALA A 71 16.46 11.73 -4.81
N LEU A 72 15.47 11.94 -5.69
CA LEU A 72 14.09 11.52 -5.45
C LEU A 72 13.95 10.00 -5.40
N TYR A 73 14.56 9.25 -6.33
CA TYR A 73 14.55 7.78 -6.29
C TYR A 73 15.16 7.24 -5.00
N LYS A 74 16.32 7.78 -4.58
CA LYS A 74 16.97 7.40 -3.31
C LYS A 74 16.09 7.74 -2.11
N LYS A 75 15.45 8.91 -2.11
CA LYS A 75 14.51 9.30 -1.05
C LYS A 75 13.31 8.36 -1.01
N LEU A 76 12.69 8.07 -2.16
CA LEU A 76 11.54 7.18 -2.28
C LEU A 76 11.87 5.74 -1.84
N SER A 77 13.05 5.23 -2.21
CA SER A 77 13.52 3.92 -1.76
C SER A 77 13.63 3.84 -0.24
N ARG A 78 14.26 4.84 0.40
CA ARG A 78 14.34 4.93 1.86
C ARG A 78 12.96 5.03 2.52
N LEU A 79 12.02 5.74 1.91
CA LEU A 79 10.66 5.85 2.42
C LEU A 79 9.89 4.53 2.35
N ARG A 80 10.06 3.76 1.27
CA ARG A 80 9.47 2.42 1.14
C ARG A 80 10.00 1.48 2.22
N LEU A 81 11.31 1.49 2.48
CA LEU A 81 11.90 0.70 3.57
C LEU A 81 11.32 1.11 4.94
N LYS A 82 11.28 2.41 5.24
CA LYS A 82 10.69 2.91 6.50
C LYS A 82 9.23 2.51 6.67
N LEU A 83 8.43 2.58 5.61
CA LEU A 83 7.03 2.16 5.64
C LEU A 83 6.91 0.66 5.86
N MET A 84 7.75 -0.15 5.19
CA MET A 84 7.78 -1.60 5.37
C MET A 84 8.13 -1.97 6.81
N ASP A 85 9.19 -1.39 7.38
CA ASP A 85 9.60 -1.63 8.77
C ASP A 85 8.49 -1.24 9.76
N CYS A 86 7.88 -0.07 9.55
CA CYS A 86 6.77 0.39 10.38
C CYS A 86 5.56 -0.54 10.29
N MET A 87 5.22 -1.00 9.08
CA MET A 87 4.11 -1.93 8.87
C MET A 87 4.39 -3.27 9.54
N GLN A 88 5.60 -3.82 9.40
CA GLN A 88 6.00 -5.07 10.07
C GLN A 88 5.84 -4.95 11.59
N GLN A 89 6.32 -3.86 12.19
CA GLN A 89 6.15 -3.61 13.63
C GLN A 89 4.67 -3.47 14.03
N THR A 90 3.89 -2.75 13.24
CA THR A 90 2.48 -2.46 13.55
C THR A 90 1.61 -3.72 13.44
N LEU A 91 1.82 -4.52 12.40
CA LEU A 91 1.10 -5.77 12.17
C LEU A 91 1.49 -6.84 13.19
N HIS A 92 2.79 -6.98 13.49
CA HIS A 92 3.25 -7.91 14.52
C HIS A 92 2.68 -7.58 15.90
N SER A 93 2.54 -6.29 16.22
CA SER A 93 1.92 -5.85 17.48
C SER A 93 0.41 -6.18 17.56
N ALA A 94 -0.27 -6.23 16.42
CA ALA A 94 -1.69 -6.53 16.35
C ALA A 94 -2.00 -8.04 16.37
N GLU A 95 -1.12 -8.85 15.79
CA GLU A 95 -1.18 -10.32 15.86
C GLU A 95 -0.96 -10.84 17.29
N MET A 96 -0.23 -10.08 18.12
CA MET A 96 0.06 -10.41 19.52
C MET A 96 -0.99 -9.87 20.52
N GLY A 97 -1.97 -9.09 20.05
CA GLY A 97 -3.01 -8.44 20.87
C GLY A 97 -4.43 -8.89 20.57
N SER A 98 -4.62 -9.98 19.81
CA SER A 98 -5.90 -10.60 19.48
C SER A 98 -6.09 -11.93 20.21
#